data_AF-A0A946J477-F1
#
_entry.id   AF-A0A946J477-F1
#
_cell.length_a   1.000
_cell.length_b   1.000
_cell.length_c   1.000
_cell.angle_alpha   90.00
_cell.angle_beta   90.00
_cell.angle_gamma   90.00
#
_symmetry.space_group_name_H-M   'P 1'
#
loop_
_entity.id
_entity.type
_entity.pdbx_description
1 polymer ?
#
loop_
_entity_poly.entity_id
_entity_poly.type
_entity_poly.pdbx_seq_one_letter_code
_entity_poly.pdbx_strand_id
1 'polypeptide(L)' 'MIFEYIISNNPVSITNLKQEFQISSQMIHRHINNLFNEDKIYKI' A
#
# COMPACT_ATOMS: atom_id res chain seq x y z
N MET A 1 2.34 9.04 -4.49
CA MET A 1 1.76 8.64 -3.17
C MET A 1 1.54 7.13 -3.12
N ILE A 2 1.47 6.48 -1.94
CA ILE A 2 1.34 5.00 -1.83
C ILE A 2 0.16 4.46 -2.64
N PHE A 3 -0.99 5.14 -2.61
CA PHE A 3 -2.18 4.74 -3.36
C PHE A 3 -1.94 4.71 -4.88
N GLU A 4 -1.36 5.77 -5.46
CA GLU A 4 -1.07 5.85 -6.90
C GLU A 4 -0.11 4.75 -7.35
N TYR A 5 0.88 4.44 -6.51
CA TYR A 5 1.81 3.34 -6.77
C TYR A 5 1.09 1.98 -6.78
N ILE A 6 0.17 1.75 -5.83
CA ILE A 6 -0.64 0.52 -5.79
C ILE A 6 -1.48 0.39 -7.06
N ILE A 7 -2.15 1.45 -7.50
CA ILE A 7 -2.98 1.43 -8.72
C ILE A 7 -2.13 1.17 -9.97
N SER A 8 -0.94 1.77 -10.04
CA SER A 8 -0.07 1.67 -11.23
C SER A 8 0.68 0.34 -11.33
N ASN A 9 0.84 -0.39 -10.22
CA ASN A 9 1.67 -1.60 -10.15
C ASN A 9 0.91 -2.84 -9.64
N ASN A 10 -0.42 -2.82 -9.62
CA ASN A 10 -1.25 -3.93 -9.12
C ASN A 10 -0.99 -5.23 -9.94
N PRO A 11 -0.65 -6.38 -9.32
CA PRO A 11 -0.55 -6.66 -7.87
C PRO A 11 0.74 -6.18 -7.20
N VAL A 12 0.60 -5.52 -6.05
CA VAL A 12 1.69 -4.99 -5.23
C VAL A 12 1.75 -5.71 -3.88
N SER A 13 2.95 -6.15 -3.49
CA SER A 13 3.19 -6.67 -2.14
C SER A 13 3.64 -5.58 -1.17
N ILE A 14 3.48 -5.83 0.14
CA ILE A 14 4.00 -4.94 1.20
C ILE A 14 5.53 -4.76 1.07
N THR A 15 6.24 -5.79 0.62
CA THR A 15 7.70 -5.73 0.38
C THR A 15 8.05 -4.72 -0.70
N ASN A 16 7.29 -4.67 -1.81
CA ASN A 16 7.49 -3.68 -2.87
C ASN A 16 7.29 -2.25 -2.34
N LEU A 17 6.23 -2.03 -1.55
CA LEU A 17 5.95 -0.74 -0.92
C LEU A 17 7.08 -0.32 0.04
N LYS A 18 7.65 -1.27 0.79
CA LYS A 18 8.75 -0.99 1.69
C LYS A 18 10.03 -0.59 0.94
N GLN A 19 10.31 -1.26 -0.18
CA GLN A 19 11.47 -0.95 -1.01
C GLN A 19 11.35 0.42 -1.69
N GLU A 20 10.18 0.73 -2.23
CA GLU A 20 9.93 1.99 -2.94
C GLU A 20 9.96 3.20 -1.99
N PHE A 21 9.22 3.12 -0.88
CA PHE A 21 8.98 4.29 -0.04
C PHE A 21 9.97 4.42 1.13
N GLN A 22 10.80 3.40 1.40
CA GLN A 22 11.79 3.37 2.50
C GLN A 22 11.22 3.75 3.88
N ILE A 23 9.93 3.49 4.10
CA ILE A 23 9.21 3.78 5.36
C ILE A 23 9.02 2.53 6.21
N SER A 24 8.65 2.72 7.48
CA SER A 24 8.38 1.61 8.39
C SER A 24 7.17 0.79 7.94
N SER A 25 7.23 -0.52 8.18
CA SER A 25 6.10 -1.41 7.88
C SER A 25 4.82 -0.95 8.57
N GLN A 26 4.91 -0.41 9.79
CA GLN A 26 3.76 0.10 10.55
C GLN A 26 3.06 1.24 9.81
N MET A 27 3.82 2.16 9.21
CA MET A 27 3.26 3.25 8.41
C MET A 27 2.56 2.72 7.15
N ILE A 28 3.18 1.76 6.46
CA ILE A 28 2.60 1.10 5.29
C ILE A 28 1.29 0.42 5.66
N HIS A 29 1.29 -0.36 6.74
CA HIS A 29 0.08 -1.04 7.22
C HIS A 29 -1.03 -0.05 7.57
N ARG A 30 -0.72 1.06 8.25
CA ARG A 30 -1.71 2.11 8.55
C ARG A 30 -2.31 2.69 7.26
N HIS A 31 -1.49 2.97 6.26
CA HIS A 31 -1.97 3.49 4.97
C HIS A 31 -2.83 2.46 4.23
N ILE A 32 -2.37 1.21 4.12
CA ILE A 32 -3.12 0.13 3.46
C ILE A 32 -4.48 -0.07 4.15
N ASN A 33 -4.51 -0.09 5.48
CA ASN A 33 -5.76 -0.26 6.23
C ASN A 33 -6.72 0.91 6.00
N ASN A 34 -6.23 2.16 5.96
CA ASN A 34 -7.08 3.30 5.62
C ASN A 34 -7.66 3.17 4.21
N LEU A 35 -6.83 2.81 3.23
CA LEU A 35 -7.29 2.63 1.83
C LEU A 35 -8.28 1.47 1.71
N PHE A 36 -8.09 0.39 2.45
CA PHE A 36 -9.02 -0.75 2.49
C PHE A 36 -10.36 -0.36 3.13
N ASN A 37 -10.33 0.37 4.25
CA ASN A 37 -11.54 0.85 4.92
C ASN A 37 -12.32 1.90 4.11
N GLU A 38 -11.64 2.58 3.19
CA GLU A 38 -12.23 3.52 2.22
C GLU A 38 -12.69 2.82 0.92
N ASP A 39 -12.66 1.48 0.86
CA ASP A 39 -13.00 0.68 -0.32
C ASP A 39 -12.17 1.01 -1.58
N LYS A 40 -10.95 1.55 -1.42
CA LYS A 40 -10.08 1.95 -2.53
C LYS A 40 -9.19 0.83 -3.05
N ILE A 41 -8.93 -0.18 -2.23
CA ILE A 41 -8.10 -1.34 -2.56
C ILE A 41 -8.69 -2.61 -1.93
N TYR A 42 -8.36 -3.76 -2.51
CA TYR A 42 -8.74 -5.06 -1.97
C TYR A 42 -7.49 -5.88 -1.66
N LYS A 43 -7.53 -6.62 -0.56
CA LYS A 43 -6.46 -7.54 -0.13
C LYS A 43 -6.87 -8.96 -0.50
N ILE A 44 -5.99 -9.67 -1.21
CA ILE A 44 -6.13 -11.09 -1.59
C ILE A 44 -5.15 -11.91 -0.74
#